data_AF-A0A0G0FDT4-F1
#
_entry.id   AF-A0A0G0FDT4-F1
#
_cell.length_a   1.000
_cell.length_b   1.000
_cell.length_c   1.000
_cell.angle_alpha   90.00
_cell.angle_beta   90.00
_cell.angle_gamma   90.00
#
_symmetry.space_group_name_H-M   'P 1'
#
loop_
_entity.id
_entity.type
_entity.pdbx_description
1 polymer ?
#
loop_
_entity_poly.entity_id
_entity_poly.type
_entity_poly.pdbx_seq_one_letter_code
_entity_poly.pdbx_strand_id
1 'polypeptide(L)'
;MKTDWQTKKLSEVCDFYNGLWKGKNPPYIKVGVIRNTNFTREGNLDDSDIAYLEVEKKQFENRKLIYGDIILEKSGGGPKQP
;
A
#
# COMPACT_ATOMS: atom_id res chain seq x y z
N MET A 1 23.52 -8.88 20.11
CA MET A 1 22.81 -9.60 19.02
C MET A 1 23.08 -11.07 19.19
N LYS A 2 22.08 -11.95 19.05
CA LYS A 2 22.35 -13.41 18.98
C LYS A 2 23.25 -13.65 17.75
N THR A 3 24.32 -14.41 17.93
CA THR A 3 25.40 -14.60 16.93
C THR A 3 24.98 -15.36 15.68
N ASP A 4 23.83 -16.04 15.72
CA ASP A 4 23.38 -16.93 14.63
C ASP A 4 22.36 -16.28 13.68
N TRP A 5 22.07 -14.98 13.82
CA TRP A 5 21.13 -14.27 12.94
C TRP A 5 21.83 -13.72 11.70
N GLN A 6 21.28 -14.03 10.53
CA GLN A 6 21.71 -13.45 9.27
C GLN A 6 21.09 -12.05 9.09
N THR A 7 21.90 -11.10 8.65
CA THR A 7 21.42 -9.77 8.24
C THR A 7 21.18 -9.78 6.74
N LYS A 8 19.99 -9.34 6.31
CA LYS A 8 19.56 -9.25 4.91
C LYS A 8 19.01 -7.86 4.63
N LYS A 9 19.11 -7.38 3.39
CA LYS A 9 18.37 -6.18 2.96
C LYS A 9 16.89 -6.54 2.83
N LEU A 10 15.98 -5.60 3.11
CA LEU A 10 14.54 -5.86 2.94
C LEU A 10 14.20 -6.25 1.50
N SER A 11 14.85 -5.64 0.51
CA SER A 11 14.69 -5.98 -0.91
C SER A 11 15.13 -7.39 -1.28
N GLU A 12 15.83 -8.11 -0.39
CA GLU A 12 16.20 -9.52 -0.60
C GLU A 12 15.15 -10.49 -0.06
N VAL A 13 14.18 -10.00 0.71
CA VAL A 13 13.19 -10.84 1.42
C VAL A 13 11.74 -10.46 1.11
N CYS A 14 11.50 -9.30 0.49
CA CYS A 14 10.17 -8.90 0.04
C CYS A 14 10.20 -7.98 -1.19
N ASP A 15 9.09 -8.01 -1.93
CA ASP A 15 8.81 -7.06 -3.01
C ASP A 15 8.13 -5.81 -2.46
N PHE A 16 8.48 -4.65 -3.05
CA PHE A 16 7.92 -3.36 -2.67
C PHE A 16 7.05 -2.79 -3.78
N TYR A 17 5.84 -2.38 -3.41
CA TYR A 17 4.91 -1.72 -4.31
C TYR A 17 4.52 -0.35 -3.74
N ASN A 18 4.50 0.65 -4.61
CA ASN A 18 3.88 1.93 -4.28
C ASN A 18 2.36 1.81 -4.34
N GLY A 19 1.68 2.80 -3.76
CA GLY A 19 0.23 2.95 -3.87
C GLY A 19 -0.26 3.08 -5.30
N LEU A 20 -1.58 3.18 -5.43
CA LEU A 20 -2.28 3.29 -6.70
C LEU A 20 -3.11 4.58 -6.71
N TRP A 21 -3.19 5.24 -7.86
CA TRP A 21 -3.91 6.51 -8.06
C TRP A 21 -4.98 6.35 -9.14
N LYS A 22 -5.85 7.37 -9.26
CA LYS A 22 -6.84 7.44 -10.34
C LYS A 22 -6.16 7.31 -11.71
N GLY A 23 -6.74 6.48 -12.58
CA GLY A 23 -6.21 6.22 -13.92
C GLY A 23 -6.21 7.47 -14.79
N LYS A 24 -5.24 7.55 -15.71
CA LYS A 24 -5.13 8.65 -16.68
C LYS A 24 -5.52 8.21 -18.09
N ASN A 25 -5.37 6.92 -18.39
CA ASN A 25 -5.69 6.33 -19.69
C ASN A 25 -6.58 5.09 -19.56
N PRO A 26 -7.58 4.91 -20.44
CA PRO A 26 -8.40 3.71 -20.48
C PRO A 26 -7.59 2.47 -20.92
N PRO A 27 -8.07 1.24 -20.63
CA PRO A 27 -9.35 0.92 -20.00
C PRO A 27 -9.32 1.09 -18.48
N TYR A 28 -10.40 1.66 -17.94
CA TYR A 28 -10.59 1.82 -16.50
C TYR A 28 -11.39 0.67 -15.89
N ILE A 29 -11.10 0.38 -14.62
CA ILE A 29 -11.89 -0.49 -13.75
C ILE A 29 -12.16 0.24 -12.44
N LYS A 30 -13.38 0.10 -11.89
CA LYS A 30 -13.75 0.66 -10.59
C LYS A 30 -13.33 -0.31 -9.48
N VAL A 31 -12.46 0.13 -8.58
CA VAL A 31 -11.91 -0.71 -7.50
C VAL A 31 -11.97 0.01 -6.15
N GLY A 32 -12.17 -0.76 -5.08
CA GLY A 32 -12.05 -0.27 -3.70
C GLY A 32 -10.58 -0.06 -3.34
N VAL A 33 -10.27 1.01 -2.61
CA VAL A 33 -8.89 1.36 -2.21
C VAL A 33 -8.79 1.64 -0.71
N ILE A 34 -7.67 1.22 -0.12
CA ILE A 34 -7.29 1.53 1.26
C ILE A 34 -6.55 2.87 1.27
N ARG A 35 -6.94 3.77 2.17
CA ARG A 35 -6.32 5.09 2.39
C ARG A 35 -5.78 5.19 3.81
N ASN A 36 -5.04 6.26 4.10
CA ASN A 36 -4.54 6.55 5.45
C ASN A 36 -5.66 6.55 6.52
N THR A 37 -6.87 6.97 6.16
CA THR A 37 -8.04 6.98 7.06
C THR A 37 -8.58 5.59 7.40
N ASN A 38 -8.19 4.55 6.66
CA ASN A 38 -8.58 3.17 6.94
C ASN A 38 -7.62 2.49 7.92
N PHE A 39 -6.50 3.11 8.29
CA PHE A 39 -5.59 2.55 9.30
C PHE A 39 -6.07 2.94 10.70
N THR A 40 -6.34 1.95 11.52
CA THR A 40 -6.65 2.14 12.95
C THR A 40 -5.38 2.35 13.77
N ARG A 41 -5.52 2.88 14.99
CA ARG A 41 -4.38 3.10 15.89
C ARG A 41 -3.76 1.80 16.38
N GLU A 42 -4.53 0.72 16.32
CA GLU A 42 -4.17 -0.64 16.73
C GLU A 42 -3.48 -1.41 15.60
N GLY A 43 -3.30 -0.81 14.41
CA GLY A 43 -2.64 -1.44 13.27
C GLY A 43 -3.54 -2.35 12.42
N ASN A 44 -4.85 -2.33 12.65
CA ASN A 44 -5.85 -3.00 11.82
C ASN A 44 -6.36 -2.07 10.71
N LEU A 45 -7.03 -2.65 9.70
CA LEU A 45 -7.75 -1.92 8.68
C LEU A 45 -9.24 -1.82 9.04
N ASP A 46 -9.80 -0.63 8.94
CA ASP A 46 -11.23 -0.33 9.00
C ASP A 46 -11.78 -0.17 7.58
N ASP A 47 -12.67 -1.07 7.18
CA ASP A 47 -13.31 -1.12 5.86
C ASP A 47 -14.76 -0.59 5.86
N SER A 48 -15.17 0.11 6.93
CA SER A 48 -16.51 0.73 7.00
C SER A 48 -16.72 1.87 6.00
N ASP A 49 -15.64 2.60 5.62
CA ASP A 49 -15.64 3.65 4.59
C ASP A 49 -14.55 3.41 3.54
N ILE A 50 -14.83 2.50 2.60
CA ILE A 50 -13.98 2.22 1.44
C ILE A 50 -14.23 3.24 0.33
N ALA A 51 -13.17 3.92 -0.11
CA ALA A 51 -13.22 4.71 -1.34
C ALA A 51 -13.15 3.81 -2.57
N TYR A 52 -13.83 4.26 -3.64
CA TYR A 52 -13.73 3.63 -4.95
C TYR A 52 -13.10 4.59 -5.96
N LEU A 53 -12.10 4.10 -6.70
CA LEU A 53 -11.44 4.84 -7.77
C LEU A 53 -11.63 4.13 -9.12
N GLU A 54 -11.68 4.91 -10.19
CA GLU A 54 -11.46 4.40 -11.54
C GLU A 54 -9.97 4.38 -11.82
N VAL A 55 -9.43 3.19 -12.06
CA VAL A 55 -8.00 2.95 -12.15
C VAL A 55 -7.70 2.22 -13.45
N GLU A 56 -6.49 2.35 -13.99
CA GLU A 56 -6.15 1.64 -15.22
C GLU A 56 -6.08 0.12 -14.92
N LYS A 57 -6.71 -0.70 -15.77
CA LYS A 57 -6.78 -2.16 -15.56
C LYS A 57 -5.40 -2.78 -15.33
N LYS A 58 -4.41 -2.35 -16.12
CA LYS A 58 -3.01 -2.79 -16.03
C LYS A 58 -2.34 -2.40 -14.70
N GLN A 59 -2.68 -1.26 -14.13
CA GLN A 59 -2.15 -0.84 -12.82
C GLN A 59 -2.73 -1.71 -11.72
N PHE A 60 -4.04 -1.97 -11.76
CA PHE A 60 -4.70 -2.85 -10.78
C PHE A 60 -4.14 -4.28 -10.80
N GLU A 61 -3.95 -4.87 -11.98
CA GLU A 61 -3.41 -6.23 -12.12
C GLU A 61 -2.04 -6.41 -11.43
N ASN A 62 -1.21 -5.37 -11.36
CA ASN A 62 0.12 -5.41 -10.76
C ASN A 62 0.18 -4.85 -9.32
N ARG A 63 -0.96 -4.41 -8.76
CA ARG A 63 -1.05 -3.71 -7.46
C ARG A 63 -2.21 -4.18 -6.60
N LYS A 64 -2.89 -5.25 -7.01
CA LYS A 64 -3.97 -5.84 -6.24
C LYS A 64 -3.39 -6.48 -4.98
N LEU A 65 -3.87 -6.04 -3.82
CA LEU A 65 -3.50 -6.62 -2.52
C LEU A 65 -3.95 -8.09 -2.46
N ILE A 66 -3.08 -8.92 -1.89
CA ILE A 66 -3.35 -10.32 -1.56
C ILE A 66 -3.23 -10.54 -0.05
N TYR A 67 -3.89 -11.58 0.45
CA TYR A 67 -3.76 -11.95 1.85
C TYR A 67 -2.30 -12.29 2.18
N GLY A 68 -1.78 -11.70 3.25
CA GLY A 68 -0.38 -11.81 3.65
C GLY A 68 0.48 -10.60 3.27
N ASP A 69 -0.02 -9.70 2.42
CA ASP A 69 0.66 -8.43 2.14
C ASP A 69 0.73 -7.58 3.41
N ILE A 70 1.89 -6.95 3.61
CA ILE A 70 2.10 -5.95 4.66
C ILE A 70 1.90 -4.58 4.04
N ILE A 71 0.93 -3.82 4.55
CA ILE A 71 0.66 -2.46 4.09
C ILE A 71 1.33 -1.47 5.03
N LEU A 72 2.11 -0.55 4.47
CA LEU A 72 2.79 0.50 5.21
C LEU A 72 2.19 1.86 4.87
N GLU A 73 1.73 2.58 5.90
CA GLU A 73 1.43 4.00 5.80
C GLU A 73 2.71 4.78 6.08
N LYS A 74 3.08 5.68 5.18
CA LYS A 74 4.18 6.62 5.39
C LYS A 74 3.57 7.98 5.65
N SER A 75 3.35 8.30 6.92
CA SER A 75 2.86 9.60 7.35
C SER A 75 3.74 10.67 6.71
N GLY A 76 3.15 11.55 5.91
CA GLY A 76 3.85 12.70 5.35
C GLY A 76 4.58 13.41 6.49
N GLY A 77 5.90 13.53 6.37
CA GLY A 77 6.72 14.22 7.37
C GLY A 77 6.10 15.57 7.70
N GLY A 78 6.15 15.95 8.98
CA GLY A 78 5.54 17.19 9.47
C GLY A 78 5.97 18.44 8.67
N PRO A 79 5.31 19.59 8.90
CA PRO A 79 5.29 20.78 8.03
C PRO A 79 6.65 21.47 7.74
N LYS A 80 7.77 20.91 8.18
CA LYS A 80 9.14 21.40 7.98
C LYS A 80 10.14 20.27 7.69
N GLN A 81 10.05 19.61 6.53
CA GLN A 81 11.20 18.96 5.89
C GLN A 81 11.05 19.16 4.36
N PRO A 82 12.14 19.43 3.62
CA PRO A 82 12.21 20.35 2.46
C PRO A 82 11.29 20.01 1.29
#